data_AF-A0A2D9CDE6-F1
#
_entry.id   AF-A0A2D9CDE6-F1
#
_cell.length_a   1.000
_cell.length_b   1.000
_cell.length_c   1.000
_cell.angle_alpha   90.00
_cell.angle_beta   90.00
_cell.angle_gamma   90.00
#
_symmetry.space_group_name_H-M   'P 1'
#
loop_
_entity.id
_entity.type
_entity.pdbx_description
1 polymer ?
#
loop_
_entity_poly.entity_id
_entity_poly.type
_entity_poly.pdbx_seq_one_letter_code
_entity_poly.pdbx_strand_id
1 'polypeptide(L)'
;METVVDSKQEPLPGPTVIAMAAEQLDLGGVPIFAAIASVAEELHSKDVDATQVGNTVFIAHRGKGANKNKMVGRSFNVDTAQNFVNNYVKYLSVLRNKGVTHYSVDFDGQELLPVAKAVGKRIRGTGMKAMMAAFEDNSGYRVYFKLNSTKDKGK
;
A
#
# COMPACT_ATOMS: atom_id res chain seq x y z
N MET A 1 16.65 -12.81 -7.73
CA MET A 1 16.30 -13.14 -6.34
C MET A 1 15.57 -11.94 -5.79
N GLU A 2 14.40 -12.12 -5.18
CA GLU A 2 13.69 -11.03 -4.51
C GLU A 2 14.51 -10.65 -3.27
N THR A 3 15.04 -9.42 -3.25
CA THR A 3 15.86 -8.96 -2.12
C THR A 3 14.92 -8.45 -1.04
N VAL A 4 14.90 -9.15 0.10
CA VAL A 4 14.17 -8.76 1.31
C VAL A 4 15.14 -8.31 2.40
N VAL A 5 14.84 -7.20 3.07
CA VAL A 5 15.63 -6.55 4.11
C VAL A 5 14.74 -6.32 5.33
N ASP A 6 15.05 -6.98 6.45
CA ASP A 6 14.29 -6.85 7.70
C ASP A 6 14.44 -5.45 8.29
N SER A 7 13.38 -4.64 8.21
CA SER A 7 13.38 -3.26 8.72
C SER A 7 13.62 -3.12 10.22
N LYS A 8 13.53 -4.21 10.99
CA LYS A 8 13.88 -4.21 12.42
C LYS A 8 15.38 -4.32 12.68
N GLN A 9 16.12 -4.84 11.70
CA GLN A 9 17.57 -4.98 11.77
C GLN A 9 18.24 -3.86 10.98
N GLU A 10 17.73 -3.59 9.78
CA GLU A 10 18.28 -2.61 8.85
C GLU A 10 17.15 -1.74 8.26
N PRO A 11 16.85 -0.59 8.88
CA PRO A 11 15.90 0.37 8.33
C PRO A 11 16.52 1.12 7.13
N LEU A 12 15.80 1.14 6.01
CA LEU A 12 16.25 1.77 4.78
C LEU A 12 15.57 3.14 4.55
N PRO A 13 16.25 4.11 3.92
CA PRO A 13 15.61 5.33 3.45
C PRO A 13 14.52 5.05 2.40
N GLY A 14 13.44 5.84 2.39
CA GLY A 14 12.33 5.68 1.44
C GLY A 14 12.74 5.66 -0.04
N PRO A 15 13.60 6.57 -0.52
CA PRO A 15 14.11 6.51 -1.89
C PRO A 15 14.83 5.20 -2.21
N THR A 16 15.60 4.65 -1.26
CA THR A 16 16.27 3.36 -1.40
C THR A 16 15.26 2.22 -1.52
N VAL A 17 14.21 2.20 -0.69
CA VAL A 17 13.12 1.21 -0.78
C VAL A 17 12.43 1.27 -2.15
N ILE A 18 12.14 2.47 -2.65
CA ILE A 18 11.49 2.65 -3.97
C ILE A 18 12.41 2.11 -5.08
N ALA A 19 13.70 2.49 -5.06
CA ALA A 19 14.66 2.04 -6.07
C ALA A 19 14.81 0.52 -6.09
N MET A 20 15.03 -0.09 -4.92
CA MET A 20 15.17 -1.54 -4.80
C MET A 20 13.90 -2.30 -5.20
N ALA A 21 12.72 -1.78 -4.86
CA ALA A 21 11.47 -2.38 -5.29
C ALA A 21 11.26 -2.24 -6.81
N ALA A 22 11.63 -1.09 -7.40
CA ALA A 22 11.53 -0.88 -8.84
C ALA A 22 12.42 -1.83 -9.65
N GLU A 23 13.57 -2.24 -9.12
CA GLU A 23 14.44 -3.27 -9.72
C GLU A 23 13.78 -4.65 -9.82
N GLN A 24 12.74 -4.90 -9.01
CA GLN A 24 12.04 -6.18 -8.93
C GLN A 24 10.77 -6.22 -9.77
N LEU A 25 10.31 -5.06 -10.27
CA LEU A 25 9.10 -4.96 -11.07
C LEU A 25 9.37 -5.33 -12.53
N ASP A 26 8.39 -5.96 -13.18
CA ASP A 26 8.36 -6.00 -14.64
C ASP A 26 7.98 -4.62 -15.17
N LEU A 27 8.97 -3.90 -15.68
CA LEU A 27 8.81 -2.55 -16.20
C LEU A 27 8.37 -2.53 -17.68
N GLY A 28 8.14 -3.68 -18.32
CA GLY A 28 7.66 -3.73 -19.71
C GLY A 28 8.58 -3.00 -20.71
N GLY A 29 9.89 -3.00 -20.44
CA GLY A 29 10.89 -2.28 -21.24
C GLY A 29 11.11 -0.80 -20.85
N VAL A 30 10.40 -0.27 -19.87
CA VAL A 30 10.66 1.07 -19.31
C VAL A 30 11.99 1.05 -18.55
N PRO A 31 12.94 1.96 -18.84
CA PRO A 31 14.18 2.06 -18.09
C PRO A 31 13.92 2.38 -16.61
N ILE A 32 14.66 1.73 -15.70
CA ILE A 32 14.45 1.91 -14.26
C ILE A 32 14.55 3.36 -13.80
N PHE A 33 15.48 4.14 -14.35
CA PHE A 33 15.60 5.56 -14.04
C PHE A 33 14.35 6.35 -14.45
N ALA A 34 13.72 6.00 -15.57
CA ALA A 34 12.46 6.61 -15.99
C ALA A 34 11.32 6.21 -15.05
N ALA A 35 11.28 4.96 -14.60
CA ALA A 35 10.30 4.50 -13.61
C ALA A 35 10.45 5.24 -12.28
N ILE A 36 11.67 5.36 -11.75
CA ILE A 36 11.94 6.10 -10.50
C ILE A 36 11.60 7.59 -10.65
N ALA A 37 11.99 8.22 -11.76
CA ALA A 37 11.63 9.61 -12.05
C ALA A 37 10.11 9.81 -12.10
N SER A 38 9.38 8.86 -12.70
CA SER A 38 7.91 8.92 -12.75
C SER A 38 7.26 8.87 -11.37
N VAL A 39 7.85 8.10 -10.44
CA VAL A 39 7.41 8.06 -9.03
C VAL A 39 7.74 9.38 -8.34
N ALA A 40 8.92 9.96 -8.57
CA ALA A 40 9.26 11.27 -8.00
C ALA A 40 8.28 12.36 -8.44
N GLU A 41 7.88 12.37 -9.72
CA GLU A 41 6.85 13.29 -10.23
C GLU A 41 5.47 13.02 -9.63
N GLU A 42 5.08 11.75 -9.47
CA GLU A 42 3.82 11.36 -8.80
C GLU A 42 3.76 11.92 -7.37
N LEU A 43 4.87 11.85 -6.63
CA LEU A 43 4.98 12.34 -5.26
C LEU A 43 4.83 13.86 -5.12
N HIS A 44 5.01 14.63 -6.19
CA HIS A 44 4.80 16.08 -6.20
C HIS A 44 3.33 16.47 -6.43
N SER A 45 2.45 15.52 -6.76
CA SER A 45 1.03 15.80 -6.94
C SER A 45 0.33 16.11 -5.61
N LYS A 46 -0.52 17.14 -5.60
CA LYS A 46 -1.28 17.57 -4.40
C LYS A 46 -2.27 16.51 -3.89
N ASP A 47 -2.60 15.56 -4.75
CA ASP A 47 -3.61 14.54 -4.49
C ASP A 47 -2.96 13.26 -3.95
N VAL A 48 -1.62 13.20 -3.91
CA VAL A 48 -0.84 12.02 -3.55
C VAL A 48 -0.36 12.12 -2.11
N ASP A 49 -0.45 11.00 -1.40
CA ASP A 49 0.11 10.80 -0.07
C ASP A 49 1.16 9.69 -0.16
N ALA A 50 2.33 9.95 0.41
CA ALA A 50 3.36 8.94 0.59
C ALA A 50 3.66 8.77 2.07
N THR A 51 3.63 7.52 2.53
CA THR A 51 3.93 7.17 3.91
C THR A 51 4.83 5.95 3.91
N GLN A 52 5.99 6.06 4.55
CA GLN A 52 6.86 4.91 4.80
C GLN A 52 6.54 4.28 6.15
N VAL A 53 6.46 2.95 6.20
CA VAL A 53 6.38 2.17 7.43
C VAL A 53 7.34 0.98 7.29
N GLY A 54 8.39 0.95 8.12
CA GLY A 54 9.47 -0.04 7.95
C GLY A 54 10.14 0.12 6.58
N ASN A 55 10.43 -1.00 5.92
CA ASN A 55 10.98 -1.03 4.55
C ASN A 55 9.86 -1.19 3.50
N THR A 56 8.72 -0.54 3.76
CA THR A 56 7.59 -0.46 2.84
C THR A 56 7.19 1.01 2.65
N VAL A 57 7.19 1.48 1.41
CA VAL A 57 6.68 2.81 1.04
C VAL A 57 5.31 2.67 0.39
N PHE A 58 4.31 3.28 1.00
CA PHE A 58 2.95 3.34 0.46
C PHE A 58 2.75 4.65 -0.28
N ILE A 59 2.22 4.59 -1.50
CA ILE A 59 1.80 5.76 -2.28
C ILE A 59 0.31 5.61 -2.58
N ALA A 60 -0.47 6.64 -2.28
CA ALA A 60 -1.91 6.61 -2.51
C ALA A 60 -2.46 7.93 -3.04
N HIS A 61 -3.36 7.84 -4.01
CA HIS A 61 -4.09 8.94 -4.61
C HIS A 61 -5.40 9.15 -3.89
N ARG A 62 -5.67 10.39 -3.48
CA ARG A 62 -6.93 10.81 -2.87
C ARG A 62 -7.94 11.20 -3.93
N GLY A 63 -9.16 10.69 -3.77
CA GLY A 63 -10.28 11.10 -4.62
C GLY A 63 -10.63 12.59 -4.44
N LYS A 64 -11.43 13.12 -5.36
CA LYS A 64 -11.95 14.50 -5.31
C LYS A 64 -13.46 14.51 -5.05
N GLY A 65 -14.00 15.66 -4.65
CA GLY A 65 -15.43 15.86 -4.42
C GLY A 65 -16.02 14.86 -3.42
N ALA A 66 -17.06 14.12 -3.84
CA ALA A 66 -17.72 13.08 -3.04
C ALA A 66 -16.77 11.95 -2.59
N ASN A 67 -15.62 11.79 -3.26
CA ASN A 67 -14.63 10.74 -2.98
C ASN A 67 -13.41 11.25 -2.19
N LYS A 68 -13.43 12.48 -1.62
CA LYS A 68 -12.30 13.07 -0.88
C LYS A 68 -11.77 12.27 0.33
N ASN A 69 -12.59 11.35 0.83
CA ASN A 69 -12.25 10.45 1.94
C ASN A 69 -11.95 9.02 1.45
N LYS A 70 -11.72 8.82 0.15
CA LYS A 70 -11.36 7.54 -0.44
C LYS A 70 -9.99 7.66 -1.08
N MET A 71 -9.19 6.60 -1.00
CA MET A 71 -7.88 6.56 -1.62
C MET A 71 -7.67 5.23 -2.36
N VAL A 72 -6.90 5.28 -3.44
CA VAL A 72 -6.40 4.09 -4.15
C VAL A 72 -4.88 4.18 -4.13
N GLY A 73 -4.20 3.10 -3.81
CA GLY A 73 -2.75 3.14 -3.70
C GLY A 73 -2.04 1.87 -4.11
N ARG A 74 -0.72 1.96 -4.05
CA ARG A 74 0.25 0.89 -4.27
C ARG A 74 1.33 0.95 -3.19
N SER A 75 2.10 -0.12 -3.06
CA SER A 75 3.21 -0.20 -2.11
C SER A 75 4.48 -0.71 -2.79
N PHE A 76 5.59 -0.05 -2.50
CA PHE A 76 6.94 -0.53 -2.78
C PHE A 76 7.44 -1.23 -1.52
N ASN A 77 7.59 -2.56 -1.56
CA ASN A 77 7.99 -3.36 -0.41
C ASN A 77 9.30 -4.07 -0.68
N VAL A 78 10.27 -3.91 0.22
CA VAL A 78 11.45 -4.77 0.29
C VAL A 78 11.61 -5.38 1.69
N ASP A 79 10.57 -5.33 2.51
CA ASP A 79 10.58 -5.88 3.86
C ASP A 79 10.20 -7.37 3.87
N THR A 80 10.49 -8.06 4.98
CA THR A 80 10.05 -9.46 5.16
C THR A 80 8.52 -9.56 5.12
N ALA A 81 7.97 -10.69 4.67
CA ALA A 81 6.51 -10.89 4.60
C ALA A 81 5.80 -10.62 5.95
N GLN A 82 6.43 -11.02 7.06
CA GLN A 82 5.88 -10.79 8.40
C GLN A 82 5.86 -9.29 8.75
N ASN A 83 6.91 -8.55 8.41
CA ASN A 83 6.94 -7.11 8.61
C ASN A 83 5.98 -6.40 7.66
N PHE A 84 5.88 -6.83 6.40
CA PHE A 84 4.96 -6.23 5.43
C PHE A 84 3.50 -6.29 5.90
N VAL A 85 3.06 -7.42 6.47
CA VAL A 85 1.74 -7.52 7.13
C VAL A 85 1.59 -6.51 8.27
N ASN A 86 2.62 -6.34 9.11
CA ASN A 86 2.61 -5.36 10.20
C ASN A 86 2.53 -3.92 9.67
N ASN A 87 3.32 -3.62 8.64
CA ASN A 87 3.44 -2.32 8.01
C ASN A 87 2.11 -1.92 7.38
N TYR A 88 1.43 -2.84 6.70
CA TYR A 88 0.08 -2.62 6.16
C TYR A 88 -0.93 -2.27 7.25
N VAL A 89 -0.99 -3.04 8.35
CA VAL A 89 -1.95 -2.76 9.44
C VAL A 89 -1.69 -1.39 10.08
N LYS A 90 -0.42 -1.02 10.26
CA LYS A 90 -0.03 0.33 10.72
C LYS A 90 -0.46 1.40 9.73
N TYR A 91 -0.21 1.21 8.44
CA TYR A 91 -0.58 2.16 7.39
C TYR A 91 -2.10 2.36 7.29
N LEU A 92 -2.90 1.29 7.35
CA LEU A 92 -4.36 1.41 7.40
C LEU A 92 -4.84 2.25 8.60
N SER A 93 -4.14 2.15 9.73
CA SER A 93 -4.41 2.98 10.91
C SER A 93 -4.02 4.44 10.67
N VAL A 94 -2.90 4.71 9.99
CA VAL A 94 -2.51 6.07 9.55
C VAL A 94 -3.58 6.67 8.64
N LEU A 95 -4.03 5.94 7.62
CA LEU A 95 -5.08 6.38 6.71
C LEU A 95 -6.38 6.72 7.46
N ARG A 96 -6.80 5.84 8.37
CA ARG A 96 -7.96 6.06 9.24
C ARG A 96 -7.82 7.36 10.05
N ASN A 97 -6.66 7.60 10.65
CA ASN A 97 -6.40 8.82 11.43
C ASN A 97 -6.38 10.08 10.54
N LYS A 98 -5.97 9.95 9.27
CA LYS A 98 -6.08 11.00 8.23
C LYS A 98 -7.52 11.21 7.71
N GLY A 99 -8.53 10.53 8.28
CA GLY A 99 -9.93 10.65 7.91
C GLY A 99 -10.32 9.90 6.62
N VAL A 100 -9.46 9.00 6.14
CA VAL A 100 -9.78 8.12 5.02
C VAL A 100 -10.76 7.05 5.50
N THR A 101 -11.81 6.85 4.71
CA THR A 101 -12.90 5.92 4.99
C THR A 101 -12.81 4.65 4.15
N HIS A 102 -12.24 4.74 2.95
CA HIS A 102 -12.07 3.62 2.04
C HIS A 102 -10.67 3.68 1.42
N TYR A 103 -10.01 2.53 1.39
CA TYR A 103 -8.74 2.35 0.71
C TYR A 103 -8.82 1.13 -0.18
N SER A 104 -8.28 1.19 -1.39
CA SER A 104 -8.11 -0.01 -2.23
C SER A 104 -6.71 -0.10 -2.81
N VAL A 105 -6.27 -1.33 -3.02
CA VAL A 105 -4.99 -1.66 -3.63
C VAL A 105 -5.18 -2.86 -4.53
N ASP A 106 -4.44 -2.84 -5.65
CA ASP A 106 -4.38 -3.91 -6.62
C ASP A 106 -3.05 -4.63 -6.48
N PHE A 107 -3.06 -5.94 -6.73
CA PHE A 107 -1.85 -6.69 -6.95
C PHE A 107 -2.09 -7.79 -7.97
N ASP A 108 -1.04 -8.07 -8.73
CA ASP A 108 -1.04 -9.10 -9.76
C ASP A 108 -0.68 -10.46 -9.15
N GLY A 109 -1.12 -11.52 -9.81
CA GLY A 109 -0.79 -12.89 -9.43
C GLY A 109 -1.38 -13.35 -8.11
N GLN A 110 -0.83 -14.42 -7.55
CA GLN A 110 -1.33 -15.11 -6.35
C GLN A 110 -0.39 -14.99 -5.15
N GLU A 111 0.82 -14.47 -5.36
CA GLU A 111 1.93 -14.42 -4.42
C GLU A 111 1.57 -13.60 -3.17
N LEU A 112 0.80 -12.52 -3.35
CA LEU A 112 0.37 -11.65 -2.26
C LEU A 112 -0.96 -12.06 -1.61
N LEU A 113 -1.61 -13.15 -2.07
CA LEU A 113 -2.83 -13.66 -1.43
C LEU A 113 -2.65 -14.01 0.05
N PRO A 114 -1.57 -14.70 0.49
CA PRO A 114 -1.37 -15.00 1.90
C PRO A 114 -1.19 -13.73 2.74
N VAL A 115 -0.49 -12.73 2.20
CA VAL A 115 -0.29 -11.43 2.86
C VAL A 115 -1.63 -10.71 3.01
N ALA A 116 -2.43 -10.60 1.93
CA ALA A 116 -3.75 -9.97 1.96
C ALA A 116 -4.68 -10.64 2.98
N LYS A 117 -4.71 -11.98 3.01
CA LYS A 117 -5.48 -12.77 4.00
C LYS A 117 -4.98 -12.51 5.43
N ALA A 118 -3.66 -12.46 5.64
CA ALA A 118 -3.07 -12.20 6.94
C ALA A 118 -3.40 -10.79 7.46
N VAL A 119 -3.30 -9.77 6.61
CA VAL A 119 -3.75 -8.39 6.94
C VAL A 119 -5.22 -8.39 7.31
N GLY A 120 -6.08 -9.03 6.49
CA GLY A 120 -7.51 -9.16 6.77
C GLY A 120 -7.82 -9.83 8.11
N LYS A 121 -7.04 -10.86 8.50
CA LYS A 121 -7.14 -11.50 9.82
C LYS A 121 -6.74 -10.56 10.95
N ARG A 122 -5.65 -9.81 10.77
CA ARG A 122 -5.09 -8.90 11.79
C ARG A 122 -5.96 -7.69 12.09
N ILE A 123 -6.73 -7.22 11.13
CA ILE A 123 -7.62 -6.07 11.34
C ILE A 123 -8.97 -6.46 11.97
N ARG A 124 -9.26 -7.75 12.17
CA ARG A 124 -10.49 -8.19 12.85
C ARG A 124 -10.52 -7.62 14.28
N GLY A 125 -11.70 -7.17 14.73
CA GLY A 125 -11.87 -6.55 16.04
C GLY A 125 -11.43 -5.08 16.13
N THR A 126 -10.74 -4.53 15.12
CA THR A 126 -10.30 -3.13 15.13
C THR A 126 -11.36 -2.13 14.63
N GLY A 127 -12.53 -2.65 14.23
CA GLY A 127 -13.57 -1.90 13.52
C GLY A 127 -13.33 -1.75 12.01
N MET A 128 -12.13 -2.03 11.49
CA MET A 128 -11.87 -2.05 10.05
C MET A 128 -12.41 -3.33 9.41
N LYS A 129 -12.76 -3.27 8.12
CA LYS A 129 -13.17 -4.43 7.32
C LYS A 129 -12.33 -4.51 6.05
N ALA A 130 -12.06 -5.72 5.58
CA ALA A 130 -11.43 -5.98 4.29
C ALA A 130 -12.28 -6.94 3.47
N MET A 131 -12.33 -6.71 2.15
CA MET A 131 -12.89 -7.60 1.15
C MET A 131 -11.88 -7.71 0.01
N MET A 132 -11.81 -8.88 -0.62
CA MET A 132 -10.92 -9.11 -1.76
C MET A 132 -11.76 -9.66 -2.91
N ALA A 133 -11.51 -9.17 -4.11
CA ALA A 133 -12.14 -9.63 -5.34
C ALA A 133 -11.05 -9.94 -6.37
N ALA A 134 -11.20 -11.04 -7.10
CA ALA A 134 -10.38 -11.32 -8.28
C ALA A 134 -10.80 -10.42 -9.44
N PHE A 135 -9.86 -10.09 -10.33
CA PHE A 135 -10.19 -9.52 -11.63
C PHE A 135 -10.85 -10.55 -12.54
N GLU A 136 -11.69 -10.10 -13.48
CA GLU A 136 -12.45 -10.99 -14.38
C GLU A 136 -11.53 -11.87 -15.25
N ASP A 137 -10.36 -11.35 -15.62
CA ASP A 137 -9.33 -12.04 -16.40
C ASP A 137 -8.40 -12.93 -15.56
N ASN A 138 -8.62 -12.99 -14.24
CA ASN A 138 -7.76 -13.69 -13.27
C ASN A 138 -6.30 -13.21 -13.23
N SER A 139 -5.99 -12.02 -13.74
CA SER A 139 -4.63 -11.44 -13.72
C SER A 139 -4.16 -11.06 -12.31
N GLY A 140 -5.10 -10.85 -11.38
CA GLY A 140 -4.80 -10.42 -10.03
C GLY A 140 -6.04 -10.19 -9.18
N TYR A 141 -5.85 -9.41 -8.13
CA TYR A 141 -6.87 -9.13 -7.13
C TYR A 141 -6.88 -7.66 -6.74
N ARG A 142 -8.07 -7.17 -6.40
CA ARG A 142 -8.25 -5.92 -5.67
C ARG A 142 -8.67 -6.20 -4.24
N VAL A 143 -7.99 -5.55 -3.29
CA VAL A 143 -8.39 -5.53 -1.88
C VAL A 143 -9.04 -4.21 -1.56
N TYR A 144 -10.24 -4.27 -1.01
CA TYR A 144 -11.02 -3.13 -0.52
C TYR A 144 -10.99 -3.11 1.00
N PHE A 145 -10.60 -1.98 1.57
CA PHE A 145 -10.64 -1.73 2.99
C PHE A 145 -11.68 -0.67 3.32
N LYS A 146 -12.58 -0.99 4.25
CA LYS A 146 -13.44 -0.02 4.92
C LYS A 146 -12.79 0.36 6.25
N LEU A 147 -12.33 1.59 6.34
CA LEU A 147 -11.68 2.19 7.49
C LEU A 147 -12.75 3.00 8.23
N ASN A 148 -13.35 2.45 9.29
CA ASN A 148 -14.29 3.22 10.11
C ASN A 148 -13.55 4.47 10.64
N SER A 149 -14.04 5.67 10.29
CA SER A 149 -13.40 6.91 10.70
C SER A 149 -13.58 7.13 12.20
N THR A 150 -12.51 7.45 12.93
CA THR A 150 -12.63 7.88 14.34
C THR A 150 -13.36 9.22 14.48
N LYS A 151 -13.51 10.00 13.39
CA LYS A 151 -14.26 11.26 13.37
C LYS A 151 -15.79 11.09 13.35
N ASP A 152 -16.31 9.88 13.12
CA ASP A 152 -17.76 9.61 13.15
C ASP A 152 -18.29 9.36 14.57
N LYS A 153 -17.43 9.27 15.60
CA LYS A 153 -17.84 9.09 17.00
C LYS A 153 -18.14 10.41 17.74
N GLY A 154 -18.56 11.44 17.02
CA GLY A 154 -18.82 12.77 17.57
C GLY A 154 -19.92 13.51 16.83
N LYS A 155 -21.15 13.00 16.92
CA LYS A 155 -22.39 13.77 16.90
C LYS A 155 -23.40 13.08 17.82
#